data_AF-A0A5D2VSQ2-F1
#
_entry.id   AF-A0A5D2VSQ2-F1
#
_cell.length_a   1.000
_cell.length_b   1.000
_cell.length_c   1.000
_cell.angle_alpha   90.00
_cell.angle_beta   90.00
_cell.angle_gamma   90.00
#
_symmetry.space_group_name_H-M   'P 1'
#
loop_
_entity.id
_entity.type
_entity.pdbx_description
1 polymer ?
#
loop_
_entity_poly.entity_id
_entity_poly.type
_entity_poly.pdbx_seq_one_letter_code
_entity_poly.pdbx_strand_id
1 'polypeptide(L)' 'MRQEALSKPMALGHDIFPRVQPHIYTWINKYGKNYLSWDGVRAELVISEPELIKEVLKNSEKAFPKRKRLQFSLAS' A
#
# COMPACT_ATOMS: atom_id res chain seq x y z
N MET A 1 -11.93 13.89 18.30
CA MET A 1 -11.79 12.85 17.26
C MET A 1 -13.11 12.22 16.80
N ARG A 2 -13.82 11.38 17.59
CA ARG A 2 -15.04 10.69 17.08
C ARG A 2 -16.13 11.66 16.60
N GLN A 3 -16.44 12.68 17.40
CA GLN A 3 -17.47 13.67 17.05
C GLN A 3 -17.07 14.55 15.85
N GLU A 4 -15.80 14.90 15.72
CA GLU A 4 -15.29 15.63 14.55
C GLU A 4 -15.38 14.80 13.27
N ALA A 5 -15.07 13.50 13.33
CA ALA A 5 -15.21 12.61 12.18
C ALA A 5 -16.67 12.44 11.74
N LEU A 6 -17.63 12.48 12.68
CA LEU A 6 -19.06 12.44 12.38
C LEU A 6 -19.60 13.76 11.82
N SER A 7 -18.95 14.88 12.12
CA SER A 7 -19.36 16.21 11.62
C SER A 7 -19.13 16.40 10.11
N LYS A 8 -18.24 15.58 9.51
CA LYS A 8 -17.89 15.61 8.08
C LYS A 8 -17.92 14.19 7.51
N PRO A 9 -19.12 13.58 7.35
CA PRO A 9 -19.24 12.25 6.80
C PRO A 9 -18.72 12.24 5.36
N MET A 10 -17.99 11.17 5.01
CA MET A 10 -17.49 10.99 3.65
C MET A 10 -18.66 10.66 2.72
N ALA A 11 -18.62 11.19 1.51
CA ALA A 11 -19.55 10.76 0.46
C ALA A 11 -19.41 9.25 0.26
N LEU A 12 -20.54 8.55 0.12
CA LEU A 12 -20.52 7.13 -0.22
C LEU A 12 -19.94 6.99 -1.64
N GLY A 13 -18.69 6.53 -1.72
CA GLY A 13 -17.96 6.42 -2.96
C GLY A 13 -16.97 5.26 -2.92
N HIS A 14 -16.63 4.74 -4.09
CA HIS A 14 -15.67 3.63 -4.22
C HIS A 14 -14.22 4.09 -4.10
N ASP A 15 -13.96 5.40 -4.24
CA ASP A 15 -12.62 5.98 -4.10
C ASP A 15 -12.29 6.30 -2.63
N ILE A 16 -12.05 5.24 -1.86
CA ILE A 16 -11.65 5.33 -0.45
C ILE A 16 -10.13 5.43 -0.27
N PHE A 17 -9.37 5.22 -1.34
CA PHE A 17 -7.93 5.04 -1.30
C PHE A 17 -7.16 6.24 -0.72
N PRO A 18 -7.48 7.51 -1.06
CA PRO A 18 -6.82 8.68 -0.47
C PRO A 18 -6.93 8.76 1.05
N ARG A 19 -7.98 8.15 1.64
CA ARG A 19 -8.22 8.19 3.08
C ARG A 19 -7.57 7.03 3.82
N VAL A 20 -7.59 5.83 3.22
CA VAL A 20 -6.99 4.62 3.82
C VAL A 20 -5.47 4.69 3.74
N GLN A 21 -4.91 5.20 2.63
CA GLN A 21 -3.46 5.30 2.41
C GLN A 21 -3.07 6.69 1.87
N PRO A 22 -3.22 7.76 2.69
CA PRO A 22 -3.00 9.14 2.24
C PRO A 22 -1.57 9.39 1.76
N HIS A 23 -0.57 8.76 2.38
CA HIS A 23 0.83 8.88 2.00
C HIS A 23 1.09 8.32 0.61
N ILE A 24 0.59 7.11 0.34
CA ILE A 24 0.74 6.46 -0.97
C ILE A 24 0.02 7.26 -2.04
N TYR A 25 -1.22 7.70 -1.78
CA TYR A 25 -1.97 8.54 -2.73
C TYR A 25 -1.20 9.82 -3.09
N THR A 26 -0.62 10.49 -2.09
CA THR A 26 0.20 11.69 -2.31
C THR A 26 1.43 11.40 -3.17
N TRP A 27 2.12 10.28 -2.90
CA TRP A 27 3.34 9.93 -3.64
C TRP A 27 3.06 9.48 -5.06
N ILE A 28 1.98 8.72 -5.29
CA ILE A 28 1.56 8.35 -6.66
C ILE A 28 1.29 9.60 -7.49
N ASN A 29 0.58 10.58 -6.92
CA ASN A 29 0.28 11.83 -7.64
C ASN A 29 1.51 12.71 -7.87
N LYS A 30 2.54 12.60 -7.02
CA LYS A 30 3.74 13.43 -7.09
C LYS A 30 4.86 12.83 -7.94
N TYR A 31 5.07 11.52 -7.84
CA TYR A 31 6.23 10.82 -8.42
C TYR A 31 5.84 9.85 -9.53
N GLY A 32 4.54 9.57 -9.70
CA GLY A 32 4.02 8.62 -10.68
C GLY A 32 3.55 7.31 -10.04
N LYS A 33 2.87 6.49 -10.84
CA LYS A 33 2.28 5.20 -10.43
C LYS A 33 3.31 4.23 -9.84
N ASN A 34 4.53 4.24 -10.37
CA ASN A 34 5.66 3.53 -9.79
C ASN A 34 6.66 4.53 -9.22
N TYR A 35 7.10 4.32 -7.99
CA TYR A 35 8.03 5.21 -7.31
C TYR A 35 8.92 4.46 -6.33
N LEU A 36 10.09 5.04 -6.03
CA LEU A 36 10.95 4.56 -4.96
C LEU A 36 10.57 5.23 -3.65
N SER A 37 10.51 4.42 -2.60
CA SER A 37 10.28 4.84 -1.22
C SER A 37 11.31 4.19 -0.30
N TRP A 38 11.41 4.66 0.93
CA TRP A 38 12.34 4.13 1.91
C TRP A 38 11.59 3.71 3.17
N ASP A 39 11.72 2.44 3.55
CA ASP A 39 11.37 1.92 4.87
C ASP A 39 12.64 1.87 5.73
N GLY A 40 12.87 2.94 6.49
CA GLY A 40 14.15 3.18 7.17
C GLY A 40 15.30 3.27 6.16
N VAL A 41 16.30 2.39 6.29
CA VAL A 41 17.46 2.33 5.37
C VAL A 41 17.20 1.47 4.13
N ARG A 42 16.03 0.84 4.03
CA ARG A 42 15.70 -0.07 2.93
C ARG A 42 14.95 0.67 1.84
N ALA A 43 15.53 0.75 0.65
CA ALA A 43 14.82 1.22 -0.53
C ALA A 43 13.79 0.18 -0.98
N GLU A 44 12.58 0.64 -1.28
CA GLU A 44 11.46 -0.15 -1.76
C GLU A 44 10.90 0.45 -3.05
N LEU A 45 10.76 -0.37 -4.08
CA LEU A 45 10.03 -0.02 -5.29
C LEU A 45 8.55 -0.30 -5.09
N VAL A 46 7.74 0.74 -5.16
CA VAL A 46 6.28 0.63 -5.13
C VAL A 46 5.77 0.54 -6.56
N ILE A 47 4.96 -0.49 -6.83
CA ILE A 47 4.33 -0.72 -8.13
C ILE A 47 2.81 -0.63 -7.94
N SER A 48 2.16 0.31 -8.65
CA SER A 48 0.70 0.48 -8.58
C SER A 48 -0.03 0.15 -9.89
N GLU A 49 0.70 -0.21 -10.94
CA GLU A 49 0.13 -0.58 -12.24
C GLU A 49 -0.43 -2.02 -12.23
N PRO A 50 -1.73 -2.22 -12.55
CA PRO A 50 -2.36 -3.53 -12.47
C PRO A 50 -1.68 -4.61 -13.31
N GLU A 51 -1.16 -4.26 -14.48
CA GLU A 51 -0.48 -5.20 -15.38
C GLU A 51 0.81 -5.74 -14.74
N LEU A 52 1.65 -4.84 -14.21
CA LEU A 52 2.90 -5.20 -13.54
C LEU A 52 2.65 -5.95 -12.23
N ILE A 53 1.64 -5.55 -11.45
CA ILE A 53 1.24 -6.27 -10.24
C ILE A 53 0.88 -7.72 -10.58
N LYS A 54 0.11 -7.96 -11.65
CA LYS A 54 -0.25 -9.32 -12.08
C LYS A 54 0.98 -10.13 -12.44
N GLU A 55 1.93 -9.55 -13.13
CA GLU A 55 3.18 -10.21 -13.53
C GLU A 55 4.03 -10.59 -12.31
N VAL A 56 4.24 -9.65 -11.39
CA VAL A 56 4.97 -9.86 -10.13
C VAL A 56 4.29 -10.93 -9.29
N LEU A 57 2.97 -10.91 -9.18
CA LEU A 57 2.20 -11.88 -8.40
C LEU A 57 2.13 -13.26 -9.04
N LYS A 58 2.15 -13.35 -10.38
CA LYS A 58 2.26 -14.62 -11.12
C LYS A 58 3.53 -15.35 -10.70
N ASN A 59 4.62 -14.62 -10.47
CA ASN A 59 5.87 -15.12 -9.90
C ASN A 59 6.36 -16.42 -10.55
N SER A 60 6.20 -16.55 -11.87
CA SER A 60 6.49 -17.78 -12.61
C SER A 60 7.95 -18.21 -12.51
N GLU A 61 8.85 -17.25 -12.36
CA GLU A 61 10.29 -17.47 -12.22
C GLU A 61 10.75 -17.56 -10.76
N LYS A 62 9.82 -17.53 -9.79
CA LYS A 62 10.10 -17.48 -8.34
C LYS A 62 11.01 -16.31 -7.91
N ALA A 63 11.16 -15.29 -8.76
CA ALA A 63 11.99 -14.12 -8.53
C ALA A 63 11.51 -13.27 -7.34
N PHE A 64 10.22 -13.32 -7.00
CA PHE A 64 9.62 -12.55 -5.92
C PHE A 64 9.28 -13.46 -4.73
N PRO A 65 10.17 -13.55 -3.71
CA PRO A 65 9.88 -14.35 -2.53
C PRO A 65 8.69 -13.75 -1.76
N LYS A 66 7.71 -14.59 -1.41
CA LYS A 66 6.61 -14.16 -0.54
C LYS A 66 7.16 -13.85 0.84
N ARG A 67 6.72 -12.74 1.46
CA ARG A 67 7.05 -12.44 2.86
C ARG A 67 6.66 -13.65 3.72
N LYS A 68 7.64 -14.20 4.46
CA LYS A 68 7.35 -15.17 5.52
C LYS A 68 6.47 -14.45 6.54
N ARG A 69 5.30 -15.02 6.83
CA ARG A 69 4.42 -14.50 7.87
C ARG A 69 5.22 -14.59 9.18
N LEU A 70 5.53 -13.46 9.79
CA LEU A 70 6.06 -13.44 11.15
C LEU A 70 4.95 -14.04 12.01
N GLN A 71 5.11 -15.30 12.42
CA GLN A 71 4.25 -15.90 13.41
C GLN A 71 4.60 -15.20 14.72
N PHE A 72 3.85 -14.17 15.08
CA PHE A 72 3.85 -13.70 16.45
C PHE A 72 3.21 -14.83 17.28
N SER A 73 4.03 -15.74 17.79
CA SER A 73 3.60 -16.58 18.89
C SER A 73 3.32 -15.64 20.05
N LEU A 74 2.04 -15.46 20.38
CA LEU A 74 1.64 -14.88 21.65
C LEU A 74 2.10 -15.86 22.73
N ALA A 75 3.26 -15.60 23.31
CA ALA A 75 3.59 -16.14 24.62
C ALA A 75 2.79 -15.31 25.63
N SER A 76 1.67 -15.86 26.07
CA SER A 76 1.00 -15.53 27.33
C SER A 76 1.04 -16.76 28.22
#